data_AF-A0A3B8VE43-F1
#
_entry.id   AF-A0A3B8VE43-F1
#
_cell.length_a   1.000
_cell.length_b   1.000
_cell.length_c   1.000
_cell.angle_alpha   90.00
_cell.angle_beta   90.00
_cell.angle_gamma   90.00
#
_symmetry.space_group_name_H-M   'P 1'
#
loop_
_entity.id
_entity.type
_entity.pdbx_description
1 polymer ?
#
loop_
_entity_poly.entity_id
_entity_poly.type
_entity_poly.pdbx_seq_one_letter_code
_entity_poly.pdbx_strand_id
1 'polypeptide(L)'
;MGIVEIALTGSLVLLGISVLLIVVFGVKNVASGKHEWSKIAIIFLPFALFGVTFGVTGNMTESALITFLVMIVLMVVLIFMGGLRSSFKF
;
A
#
# COMPACT_ATOMS: atom_id res chain seq x y z
N MET A 1 31.87 6.05 23.34
CA MET A 1 31.13 5.73 22.10
C MET A 1 31.91 6.29 20.92
N GLY A 2 32.10 5.48 19.87
CA GLY A 2 32.75 5.92 18.63
C GLY A 2 31.82 6.79 17.79
N ILE A 3 32.37 7.61 16.89
CA ILE A 3 31.59 8.47 15.99
C ILE A 3 30.55 7.70 15.16
N VAL A 4 30.88 6.46 14.80
CA VAL A 4 29.99 5.54 14.07
C VAL A 4 28.78 5.15 14.92
N GLU A 5 28.97 4.85 16.20
CA GLU A 5 27.90 4.45 17.12
C GLU A 5 26.92 5.60 17.38
N ILE A 6 27.43 6.83 17.48
CA ILE A 6 26.62 8.05 17.63
C ILE A 6 25.77 8.28 16.38
N ALA A 7 26.37 8.15 15.18
CA ALA A 7 25.66 8.31 13.92
C ALA A 7 24.56 7.25 13.72
N LEU A 8 24.84 5.99 14.06
CA LEU A 8 23.88 4.88 13.99
C LEU A 8 22.69 5.10 14.93
N THR A 9 22.98 5.45 16.18
CA THR A 9 21.95 5.70 17.19
C THR A 9 21.08 6.90 16.80
N GLY A 10 21.71 8.00 16.35
CA GLY A 10 20.98 9.19 15.87
C GLY A 10 20.08 8.88 14.67
N SER A 11 20.57 8.08 13.71
CA SER A 11 19.79 7.69 12.54
C SER A 11 18.59 6.81 12.90
N LEU A 12 18.76 5.86 13.84
CA LEU A 12 17.66 5.00 14.31
C LEU A 12 16.59 5.81 15.08
N VAL A 13 17.01 6.76 15.90
CA VAL A 13 16.09 7.66 16.62
C VAL A 13 15.30 8.51 15.62
N LEU A 14 15.98 9.09 14.63
CA LEU A 14 15.31 9.89 13.59
C LEU A 14 14.35 9.03 12.74
N LEU A 15 14.72 7.80 12.40
CA LEU A 15 13.81 6.87 11.72
C LEU A 15 12.56 6.57 12.56
N GLY A 16 12.74 6.29 13.85
CA GLY A 16 11.64 6.06 14.78
C GLY A 16 10.68 7.27 14.85
N ILE A 17 11.23 8.47 15.02
CA ILE A 17 10.43 9.72 15.00
C ILE A 17 9.73 9.91 13.66
N SER A 18 10.42 9.64 12.54
CA SER A 18 9.85 9.79 11.20
C SER A 18 8.62 8.90 11.02
N VAL A 19 8.71 7.62 11.41
CA VAL A 19 7.59 6.68 11.35
C VAL A 19 6.42 7.17 12.22
N LEU A 20 6.69 7.63 13.45
CA LEU A 20 5.65 8.15 14.34
C LEU A 20 4.94 9.37 13.73
N LEU A 21 5.70 10.32 13.16
CA LEU A 21 5.13 11.51 12.53
C LEU A 21 4.28 11.14 11.31
N ILE A 22 4.72 10.19 10.47
CA ILE A 22 3.95 9.70 9.32
C ILE A 22 2.61 9.15 9.79
N VAL A 23 2.59 8.35 10.85
CA VAL A 23 1.34 7.77 11.38
C VAL A 23 0.43 8.87 11.93
N VAL A 24 0.95 9.77 12.76
CA VAL A 24 0.15 10.84 13.38
C VAL A 24 -0.45 11.78 12.33
N PHE A 25 0.35 12.25 11.37
CA PHE A 25 -0.12 13.12 10.31
C PHE A 25 -1.01 12.38 9.30
N GLY A 26 -0.71 11.11 9.02
CA GLY A 26 -1.56 10.24 8.22
C GLY A 26 -2.96 10.17 8.80
N VAL A 27 -3.10 9.75 10.06
CA VAL A 27 -4.40 9.64 10.76
C VAL A 27 -5.11 10.99 10.81
N LYS A 28 -4.39 12.08 11.14
CA LYS A 28 -4.97 13.42 11.16
C LYS A 28 -5.52 13.84 9.79
N ASN A 29 -4.81 13.57 8.70
CA ASN A 29 -5.24 13.95 7.36
C ASN A 29 -6.46 13.13 6.91
N VAL A 30 -6.55 11.87 7.34
CA VAL A 30 -7.75 11.04 7.11
C VAL A 30 -8.94 11.58 7.92
N ALA A 31 -8.77 11.86 9.21
CA ALA A 31 -9.81 12.43 10.06
C ALA A 31 -10.29 13.82 9.60
N SER A 32 -9.39 14.60 9.00
CA SER A 32 -9.71 15.90 8.41
C SER A 32 -10.38 15.81 7.04
N GLY A 33 -10.65 14.61 6.52
CA GLY A 33 -11.26 14.38 5.21
C GLY A 33 -10.36 14.73 4.01
N LYS A 34 -9.07 15.03 4.24
CA LYS A 34 -8.12 15.37 3.17
C LYS A 34 -7.76 14.16 2.31
N HIS A 35 -7.87 12.96 2.87
CA HIS A 35 -7.78 11.71 2.13
C HIS A 35 -9.13 11.03 2.10
N GLU A 36 -9.52 10.56 0.93
CA GLU A 36 -10.68 9.69 0.76
C GLU A 36 -10.35 8.28 1.25
N TRP A 37 -11.19 7.74 2.14
CA TRP A 37 -11.06 6.37 2.66
C TRP A 37 -11.00 5.32 1.55
N SER A 38 -11.75 5.52 0.46
CA SER A 38 -11.74 4.63 -0.69
C SER A 38 -10.36 4.50 -1.34
N LYS A 39 -9.59 5.60 -1.41
CA LYS A 39 -8.23 5.60 -1.98
C LYS A 39 -7.24 4.87 -1.07
N ILE A 40 -7.43 4.96 0.25
CA ILE A 40 -6.59 4.27 1.23
C ILE A 40 -6.91 2.77 1.25
N ALA A 41 -8.18 2.40 1.19
CA ALA A 41 -8.61 1.00 1.19
C ALA A 41 -8.04 0.21 0.01
N ILE A 42 -7.90 0.84 -1.16
CA ILE A 42 -7.30 0.21 -2.36
C ILE A 42 -5.85 -0.22 -2.13
N ILE A 43 -5.09 0.48 -1.28
CA ILE A 43 -3.70 0.11 -0.94
C ILE A 43 -3.65 -1.26 -0.23
N PHE A 44 -4.69 -1.60 0.54
CA PHE A 44 -4.79 -2.86 1.27
C PHE A 44 -5.32 -4.02 0.41
N LEU A 45 -5.83 -3.74 -0.80
CA LEU A 45 -6.41 -4.74 -1.69
C LEU A 45 -5.50 -5.96 -1.97
N PRO A 46 -4.20 -5.83 -2.28
CA PRO A 46 -3.35 -7.00 -2.50
C PRO A 46 -3.24 -7.89 -1.26
N PHE A 47 -3.20 -7.32 -0.06
CA PHE A 47 -3.18 -8.09 1.19
C PHE A 47 -4.49 -8.82 1.42
N ALA A 48 -5.62 -8.18 1.15
CA ALA A 48 -6.94 -8.79 1.26
C ALA A 48 -7.08 -9.98 0.28
N LEU A 49 -6.68 -9.79 -0.99
CA LEU A 49 -6.71 -10.88 -1.98
C LEU A 49 -5.76 -12.02 -1.61
N PHE A 50 -4.57 -11.71 -1.12
CA PHE A 50 -3.65 -12.73 -0.64
C PHE A 50 -4.25 -13.51 0.54
N GLY A 51 -4.86 -12.83 1.51
CA GLY A 51 -5.53 -13.48 2.64
C GLY A 51 -6.65 -14.41 2.21
N VAL A 52 -7.48 -13.99 1.25
CA VAL A 52 -8.57 -14.83 0.71
C VAL A 52 -8.03 -16.03 -0.07
N THR A 53 -7.06 -15.81 -0.98
CA THR A 53 -6.48 -16.88 -1.80
C THR A 53 -5.73 -17.91 -0.94
N PHE A 54 -5.04 -17.44 0.11
CA PHE A 54 -4.39 -18.31 1.09
C PHE A 54 -5.39 -19.09 1.94
N GLY A 55 -6.48 -18.44 2.36
CA GLY A 55 -7.56 -19.13 3.09
C GLY A 55 -8.22 -20.25 2.28
N VAL A 56 -8.23 -20.14 0.94
CA VAL A 56 -8.81 -21.14 0.04
C VAL A 56 -7.81 -22.23 -0.35
N THR A 57 -6.60 -21.86 -0.75
CA THR A 57 -5.60 -22.81 -1.29
C THR A 57 -4.72 -23.45 -0.22
N GLY A 58 -4.52 -22.79 0.93
CA GLY A 58 -3.58 -23.22 1.97
C GLY A 58 -2.11 -23.19 1.56
N ASN A 59 -1.79 -22.77 0.32
CA ASN A 59 -0.44 -22.75 -0.22
C ASN A 59 0.02 -21.31 -0.44
N MET A 60 1.11 -20.93 0.23
CA MET A 60 1.66 -19.58 0.18
C MET A 60 2.13 -19.18 -1.22
N THR A 61 2.76 -20.11 -1.95
CA THR A 61 3.32 -19.85 -3.28
C THR A 61 2.20 -19.68 -4.31
N GLU A 62 1.23 -20.59 -4.30
CA GLU A 62 0.09 -20.54 -5.22
C GLU A 62 -0.76 -19.28 -4.99
N SER A 63 -1.02 -18.94 -3.72
CA SER A 63 -1.76 -17.72 -3.35
C SER A 63 -1.07 -16.43 -3.80
N ALA A 64 0.25 -16.37 -3.66
CA ALA A 64 1.03 -15.22 -4.11
C ALA A 64 0.95 -15.07 -5.63
N LEU A 65 1.06 -16.18 -6.37
CA LEU A 65 0.94 -16.18 -7.84
C LEU A 65 -0.46 -15.78 -8.30
N ILE A 66 -1.52 -16.31 -7.68
CA ILE A 66 -2.90 -15.95 -8.01
C ILE A 66 -3.13 -14.46 -7.72
N THR A 67 -2.71 -13.97 -6.55
CA THR A 67 -2.85 -12.55 -6.19
C THR A 67 -2.13 -11.65 -7.18
N PHE A 68 -0.91 -12.02 -7.56
CA PHE A 68 -0.13 -11.29 -8.56
C PHE A 68 -0.83 -11.24 -9.92
N LEU A 69 -1.31 -12.39 -10.43
CA LEU A 69 -2.02 -12.45 -11.70
C LEU A 69 -3.31 -11.62 -11.68
N VAL A 70 -4.09 -11.69 -10.60
CA VAL A 70 -5.32 -10.90 -10.45
C VAL A 70 -5.01 -9.40 -10.45
N MET A 71 -3.95 -8.97 -9.76
CA MET A 71 -3.53 -7.57 -9.75
C MET A 71 -3.13 -7.06 -11.13
N ILE A 72 -2.41 -7.87 -11.91
CA ILE A 72 -2.05 -7.52 -13.29
C ILE A 72 -3.31 -7.35 -14.15
N VAL A 73 -4.25 -8.30 -14.06
CA VAL A 73 -5.50 -8.23 -14.84
C VAL A 73 -6.29 -6.97 -14.47
N LEU A 74 -6.42 -6.67 -13.18
CA LEU A 74 -7.08 -5.45 -12.71
C LEU A 74 -6.40 -4.19 -13.24
N MET A 75 -5.07 -4.15 -13.23
CA MET A 75 -4.32 -3.02 -13.76
C MET A 75 -4.64 -2.79 -15.24
N VAL A 76 -4.61 -3.84 -16.05
CA VAL A 76 -4.93 -3.74 -17.49
C VAL A 76 -6.36 -3.22 -17.71
N VAL A 77 -7.33 -3.77 -16.98
CA VAL A 77 -8.73 -3.35 -17.07
C VAL A 77 -8.89 -1.87 -16.69
N LEU A 78 -8.28 -1.44 -15.58
CA LEU A 78 -8.37 -0.07 -15.09
C LEU A 78 -7.70 0.92 -16.04
N ILE A 79 -6.57 0.57 -16.63
CA ILE A 79 -5.90 1.39 -17.64
C ILE A 79 -6.78 1.51 -18.88
N PHE A 80 -7.37 0.40 -19.35
CA PHE A 80 -8.26 0.42 -20.51
C PHE A 80 -9.48 1.31 -20.26
N MET A 81 -10.13 1.18 -19.11
CA MET A 81 -11.25 2.04 -18.72
C MET A 81 -10.85 3.51 -18.57
N GLY A 82 -9.67 3.78 -17.99
CA GLY A 82 -9.12 5.12 -17.88
C GLY A 82 -8.84 5.76 -19.25
N GLY A 83 -8.29 4.98 -20.18
CA GLY A 83 -8.05 5.39 -21.56
C GLY A 83 -9.35 5.69 -22.32
N LEU A 84 -10.38 4.85 -22.18
CA LEU A 84 -11.71 5.10 -22.73
C LEU A 84 -12.30 6.39 -22.18
N ARG A 85 -12.32 6.56 -20.85
CA ARG A 85 -12.86 7.77 -20.22
C ARG A 85 -12.16 9.04 -20.69
N SER A 86 -10.83 9.03 -20.74
CA SER A 86 -10.04 10.16 -21.19
C SER A 86 -10.26 10.51 -22.66
N SER A 87 -10.45 9.50 -23.51
CA SER A 87 -10.61 9.69 -24.96
C SER A 87 -12.00 10.21 -25.32
N PHE A 88 -13.03 9.76 -24.61
CA PHE A 88 -14.42 10.14 -24.92
C PHE A 88 -14.94 11.36 -24.15
N LYS A 89 -14.10 12.03 -23.32
CA LYS A 89 -14.47 13.22 -22.52
C LYS A 89 -15.81 13.06 -21.78
N PHE A 90 -15.99 11.93 -21.08
CA PHE A 90 -17.05 11.73 -20.09
C PHE A 90 -16.55 11.93 -18.66
#